data_AF-A0A838JZI1-F1
#
_entry.id   AF-A0A838JZI1-F1
#
_cell.length_a   1.000
_cell.length_b   1.000
_cell.length_c   1.000
_cell.angle_alpha   90.00
_cell.angle_beta   90.00
_cell.angle_gamma   90.00
#
_symmetry.space_group_name_H-M   'P 1'
#
loop_
_entity.id
_entity.type
_entity.pdbx_description
1 polymer ?
#
loop_
_entity_poly.entity_id
_entity_poly.type
_entity_poly.pdbx_seq_one_letter_code
_entity_poly.pdbx_strand_id
1 'polypeptide(L)'
;MTREGARESRPGGGGAAAPAQPLPKYLALQRKEARLRGDQVDALASLARRMNRGKVKREGERITENTLIRVAVDWLLSREEPVGASSEEEIRRGLGVPAPGARSGPV
;
A
#
# COMPACT_ATOMS: atom_id res chain seq x y z
N MET A 1 62.62 7.94 42.39
CA MET A 1 62.76 8.63 41.09
C MET A 1 61.99 7.78 40.07
N THR A 2 60.70 8.09 39.85
CA THR A 2 60.14 8.63 38.58
C THR A 2 60.19 7.62 37.41
N ARG A 3 59.11 7.19 36.74
CA ARG A 3 57.91 7.91 36.24
C ARG A 3 56.74 6.94 35.93
N GLU A 4 55.55 7.50 36.01
CA GLU A 4 54.27 7.02 35.48
C GLU A 4 54.31 6.72 33.98
N GLY A 5 53.43 5.80 33.57
CA GLY A 5 53.09 5.54 32.18
C GLY A 5 51.70 4.93 32.08
N ALA A 6 50.68 5.68 32.51
CA ALA A 6 49.28 5.35 32.30
C ALA A 6 49.01 5.19 30.79
N ARG A 7 48.76 3.95 30.35
CA ARG A 7 48.20 3.70 29.01
C ARG A 7 46.68 3.91 29.08
N GLU A 8 46.35 5.16 28.82
CA GLU A 8 45.07 5.72 28.47
C GLU A 8 44.15 4.75 27.70
N SER A 9 43.06 4.39 28.36
CA SER A 9 41.91 3.72 27.76
C SER A 9 41.34 4.61 26.65
N ARG A 10 41.60 4.26 25.39
CA ARG A 10 40.94 4.93 24.27
C ARG A 10 39.43 4.71 24.39
N PRO A 11 38.59 5.77 24.32
CA PRO A 11 37.16 5.56 24.24
C PRO A 11 36.90 4.87 22.90
N GLY A 12 36.43 3.62 22.97
CA GLY A 12 35.95 2.89 21.80
C GLY A 12 34.93 3.76 21.08
N GLY A 13 35.26 4.06 19.82
CA GLY A 13 34.58 5.06 19.01
C GLY A 13 33.07 4.91 19.06
N GLY A 14 32.38 6.05 19.20
CA GLY A 14 30.96 6.17 19.01
C GLY A 14 30.60 5.53 17.68
N GLY A 15 30.00 4.34 17.75
CA GLY A 15 29.29 3.76 16.64
C GLY A 15 28.17 4.72 16.32
N ALA A 16 28.39 5.59 15.33
CA ALA A 16 27.33 6.36 14.72
C ALA A 16 26.23 5.35 14.37
N ALA A 17 25.09 5.45 15.06
CA ALA A 17 23.95 4.59 14.81
C ALA A 17 23.65 4.69 13.31
N ALA A 18 23.83 3.59 12.58
CA ALA A 18 23.48 3.53 11.18
C ALA A 18 22.04 4.04 11.02
N PRO A 19 21.74 4.82 9.97
CA PRO A 19 20.41 5.39 9.80
C PRO A 19 19.38 4.26 9.88
N ALA A 20 18.43 4.39 10.81
CA ALA A 20 17.38 3.41 11.01
C ALA A 20 16.66 3.21 9.67
N GLN A 21 16.72 2.00 9.12
CA GLN A 21 16.02 1.70 7.89
C GLN A 21 14.52 1.94 8.13
N PRO A 22 13.81 2.61 7.22
CA PRO A 22 12.39 2.88 7.40
C PRO A 22 11.63 1.56 7.57
N LEU A 23 10.71 1.54 8.54
CA LEU A 23 9.86 0.39 8.82
C LEU A 23 9.19 -0.10 7.53
N PRO A 24 9.22 -1.41 7.22
CA PRO A 24 8.50 -1.96 6.10
C PRO A 24 7.03 -1.52 6.10
N LYS A 25 6.53 -1.07 4.94
CA LYS A 25 5.19 -0.47 4.80
C LYS A 25 4.07 -1.32 5.40
N TYR A 26 4.17 -2.65 5.33
CA TYR A 26 3.14 -3.53 5.88
C TYR A 26 3.03 -3.48 7.41
N LEU A 27 4.10 -3.13 8.14
CA LEU A 27 4.07 -2.97 9.59
C LEU A 27 3.40 -1.66 10.02
N ALA A 28 3.30 -0.69 9.11
CA ALA A 28 2.58 0.57 9.34
C ALA A 28 1.07 0.48 9.01
N LEU A 29 0.59 -0.67 8.53
CA LEU A 29 -0.80 -0.86 8.09
C LEU A 29 -1.51 -1.89 8.97
N GLN A 30 -2.78 -1.64 9.28
CA GLN A 30 -3.62 -2.58 10.01
C GLN A 30 -4.21 -3.65 9.07
N ARG A 31 -4.21 -4.91 9.51
CA ARG A 31 -4.85 -6.02 8.77
C ARG A 31 -6.37 -5.90 8.85
N LYS A 32 -7.02 -5.92 7.70
CA LYS A 32 -8.48 -6.01 7.54
C LYS A 32 -8.80 -7.12 6.54
N GLU A 33 -9.75 -7.98 6.88
CA GLU A 33 -10.23 -9.03 5.98
C GLU A 33 -11.50 -8.57 5.25
N ALA A 34 -11.53 -8.82 3.94
CA ALA A 34 -12.67 -8.55 3.08
C ALA A 34 -12.87 -9.74 2.14
N ARG A 35 -14.11 -10.18 1.96
CA ARG A 35 -14.46 -11.19 0.96
C ARG A 35 -14.78 -10.49 -0.35
N LEU A 36 -14.03 -10.83 -1.40
CA LEU A 36 -14.23 -10.33 -2.75
C LEU A 36 -14.74 -11.45 -3.65
N ARG A 37 -15.49 -11.09 -4.69
CA ARG A 37 -15.88 -12.04 -5.74
C ARG A 37 -14.67 -12.46 -6.56
N GLY A 38 -14.71 -13.66 -7.16
CA GLY A 38 -13.62 -14.19 -7.98
C GLY A 38 -13.23 -13.26 -9.13
N ASP A 39 -14.22 -12.69 -9.83
CA ASP A 39 -14.01 -11.73 -10.91
C ASP A 39 -13.28 -10.45 -10.45
N GLN A 40 -13.52 -10.00 -9.22
CA GLN A 40 -12.84 -8.86 -8.63
C GLN A 40 -11.38 -9.19 -8.32
N VAL A 41 -11.10 -10.37 -7.78
CA VAL A 41 -9.72 -10.84 -7.49
C VAL A 41 -8.92 -10.90 -8.79
N ASP A 42 -9.45 -11.53 -9.83
CA ASP A 42 -8.79 -11.64 -11.14
C ASP A 42 -8.57 -10.27 -11.80
N ALA A 43 -9.55 -9.37 -11.69
CA ALA A 43 -9.46 -8.02 -12.22
C ALA A 43 -8.39 -7.18 -11.49
N LEU A 44 -8.30 -7.27 -10.16
CA LEU A 44 -7.29 -6.57 -9.36
C LEU A 44 -5.89 -7.09 -9.69
N ALA A 45 -5.71 -8.41 -9.78
CA ALA A 45 -4.46 -9.04 -10.14
C ALA A 45 -3.99 -8.59 -11.54
N SER A 46 -4.91 -8.59 -12.50
CA SER A 46 -4.66 -8.16 -13.87
C SER A 46 -4.31 -6.67 -13.96
N LEU A 47 -5.04 -5.82 -13.23
CA LEU A 47 -4.79 -4.38 -13.18
C LEU A 47 -3.42 -4.06 -12.57
N ALA A 48 -3.09 -4.68 -11.44
CA ALA A 48 -1.79 -4.49 -10.79
C ALA A 48 -0.63 -4.90 -11.71
N ARG A 49 -0.76 -6.02 -12.43
CA ARG A 49 0.23 -6.47 -13.42
C ARG A 49 0.37 -5.46 -14.57
N ARG A 50 -0.74 -4.97 -15.14
CA ARG A 50 -0.72 -3.95 -16.20
C ARG A 50 -0.04 -2.66 -15.73
N MET A 51 -0.39 -2.15 -14.56
CA MET A 51 0.20 -0.92 -14.02
C MET A 51 1.70 -1.07 -13.78
N ASN A 52 2.16 -2.19 -13.20
CA ASN A 52 3.59 -2.40 -13.01
C ASN A 52 4.36 -2.55 -14.33
N ARG A 53 3.77 -3.15 -15.37
CA ARG A 53 4.38 -3.23 -16.71
C ARG A 53 4.42 -1.88 -17.41
N GLY A 54 3.41 -1.03 -17.20
CA GLY A 54 3.32 0.29 -17.79
C GLY A 54 4.22 1.35 -17.14
N LYS A 55 4.95 1.01 -16.07
CA LYS A 55 5.90 1.93 -15.44
C LYS A 55 7.07 2.20 -16.37
N VAL A 56 7.27 3.48 -16.72
CA VAL A 56 8.40 3.95 -17.54
C VAL A 56 9.74 3.68 -16.86
N LYS A 57 9.81 3.81 -15.53
CA LYS A 57 10.97 3.44 -14.70
C LYS A 57 10.60 2.25 -13.82
N ARG A 58 11.48 1.24 -13.79
CA ARG A 58 11.30 0.08 -12.89
C ARG A 58 11.55 0.39 -11.41
N GLU A 59 12.10 1.57 -11.13
CA GLU A 59 12.32 2.08 -9.79
C GLU A 59 11.00 2.57 -9.17
N GLY A 60 10.73 2.19 -7.93
CA GLY A 60 9.57 2.64 -7.16
C GLY A 60 8.77 1.51 -6.48
N GLU A 61 7.79 1.89 -5.67
CA GLU A 61 6.95 0.94 -4.92
C GLU A 61 6.21 -0.02 -5.86
N ARG A 62 6.29 -1.34 -5.59
CA ARG A 62 5.49 -2.35 -6.30
C ARG A 62 4.01 -2.14 -6.04
N ILE A 63 3.23 -1.99 -7.11
CA ILE A 63 1.77 -1.87 -7.00
C ILE A 63 1.19 -3.27 -6.81
N THR A 64 0.45 -3.50 -5.74
CA THR A 64 -0.22 -4.77 -5.45
C THR A 64 -1.73 -4.58 -5.39
N GLU A 65 -2.48 -5.67 -5.33
CA GLU A 65 -3.94 -5.65 -5.09
C GLU A 65 -4.27 -4.86 -3.83
N ASN A 66 -3.51 -5.04 -2.74
CA ASN A 66 -3.67 -4.27 -1.50
C ASN A 66 -3.38 -2.78 -1.68
N THR A 67 -2.50 -2.38 -2.61
CA THR A 67 -2.32 -0.95 -2.93
C THR A 67 -3.55 -0.40 -3.65
N LEU A 68 -4.12 -1.16 -4.58
CA LEU A 68 -5.34 -0.75 -5.30
C LEU A 68 -6.55 -0.66 -4.37
N ILE A 69 -6.71 -1.65 -3.48
CA ILE A 69 -7.80 -1.66 -2.48
C ILE A 69 -7.69 -0.45 -1.55
N ARG A 70 -6.49 -0.14 -1.04
CA ARG A 70 -6.29 1.02 -0.16
C ARG A 70 -6.66 2.33 -0.85
N VAL A 71 -6.18 2.56 -2.08
CA VAL A 71 -6.52 3.77 -2.85
C VAL A 71 -8.02 3.83 -3.18
N ALA A 72 -8.66 2.70 -3.48
CA ALA A 72 -10.10 2.65 -3.70
C ALA A 72 -10.90 2.98 -2.43
N VAL A 73 -10.42 2.55 -1.26
CA VAL A 73 -11.00 2.92 0.04
C VAL A 73 -10.83 4.41 0.30
N ASP A 74 -9.65 4.99 0.04
CA ASP A 74 -9.44 6.45 0.19
C ASP A 74 -10.40 7.25 -0.70
N TRP A 75 -10.57 6.82 -1.96
CA TRP A 75 -11.54 7.42 -2.89
C TRP A 75 -12.99 7.27 -2.44
N LEU A 76 -13.34 6.12 -1.84
CA LEU A 76 -14.68 5.89 -1.32
C LEU A 76 -14.94 6.83 -0.13
N LEU A 77 -13.99 6.92 0.81
CA LEU A 77 -14.09 7.74 2.00
C LEU A 77 -13.98 9.24 1.71
N SER A 78 -13.41 9.64 0.57
CA SER A 78 -13.43 11.04 0.13
C SER A 78 -14.79 11.49 -0.40
N ARG A 79 -15.79 10.60 -0.48
CA ARG A 79 -17.17 10.98 -0.83
C ARG A 79 -17.91 11.37 0.44
N GLU A 80 -18.27 12.65 0.56
CA GLU A 80 -18.88 13.23 1.78
C GLU A 80 -20.34 12.80 2.02
N GLU A 81 -21.05 12.35 0.99
CA GLU A 81 -22.45 11.95 1.10
C GLU A 81 -22.62 10.44 1.30
N PRO A 82 -23.43 9.98 2.26
CA PRO A 82 -23.78 8.57 2.40
C PRO A 82 -24.60 8.12 1.20
N VAL A 83 -23.91 7.49 0.27
CA VAL A 83 -24.49 6.98 -0.97
C VAL A 83 -25.37 5.77 -0.68
N GLY A 84 -26.70 5.93 -0.72
CA GLY A 84 -27.68 4.84 -0.85
C GLY A 84 -27.45 3.67 0.12
N ALA A 85 -27.72 3.89 1.42
CA ALA A 85 -27.16 3.07 2.50
C ALA A 85 -27.85 1.71 2.76
N SER A 86 -28.77 1.24 1.90
CA SER A 86 -29.59 0.05 2.22
C SER A 86 -29.07 -1.25 1.62
N SER A 87 -28.19 -1.21 0.60
CA SER A 87 -27.63 -2.42 -0.04
C SER A 87 -26.36 -2.15 -0.85
N GLU A 88 -25.54 -3.19 -1.11
CA GLU A 88 -24.37 -3.08 -2.01
C GLU A 88 -24.75 -2.54 -3.40
N GLU A 89 -25.92 -2.93 -3.90
CA GLU A 89 -26.46 -2.50 -5.19
C GLU A 89 -26.78 -1.01 -5.22
N GLU A 90 -27.41 -0.50 -4.17
CA GLU A 90 -27.79 0.91 -4.05
C GLU A 90 -26.55 1.80 -3.90
N ILE A 91 -25.61 1.41 -3.03
CA ILE A 91 -24.31 2.06 -2.88
C ILE A 91 -23.60 2.13 -4.24
N ARG A 92 -23.55 1.00 -4.96
CA ARG A 92 -22.87 0.93 -6.27
C ARG A 92 -23.51 1.88 -7.29
N ARG A 93 -24.84 1.90 -7.38
CA ARG A 93 -25.57 2.81 -8.27
C ARG A 93 -25.32 4.26 -7.91
N GLY A 94 -25.42 4.63 -6.65
CA GLY A 94 -25.20 6.01 -6.24
C GLY A 94 -23.74 6.46 -6.37
N LEU A 95 -22.77 5.52 -6.37
CA LEU A 95 -21.37 5.80 -6.68
C LEU A 95 -21.12 5.93 -8.20
N GLY A 96 -22.11 5.61 -9.04
CA GLY A 96 -21.97 5.52 -10.49
C GLY A 96 -21.09 4.36 -10.94
N VAL A 97 -20.93 3.32 -10.10
CA VAL A 97 -20.11 2.15 -10.42
C VAL A 97 -20.95 1.17 -11.26
N PRO A 98 -20.48 0.71 -12.42
CA PRO A 98 -21.24 -0.21 -13.27
C PRO A 98 -21.44 -1.56 -12.59
N ALA A 99 -22.49 -2.26 -12.99
CA ALA A 99 -22.78 -3.61 -12.50
C ALA A 99 -21.61 -4.58 -12.78
N PRO A 100 -21.40 -5.59 -11.92
CA PRO A 100 -20.43 -6.65 -12.18
C PRO A 100 -20.66 -7.25 -13.57
N GLY A 101 -19.59 -7.47 -14.33
CA GLY A 101 -19.68 -8.02 -15.69
C GLY A 101 -20.08 -7.05 -16.80
N ALA A 102 -20.47 -5.80 -16.50
CA ALA A 102 -20.87 -4.81 -17.50
C ALA A 102 -19.69 -4.08 -18.19
N ARG A 103 -18.45 -4.53 -18.01
CA ARG A 103 -17.32 -3.94 -18.75
C ARG A 103 -17.39 -4.38 -20.22
N SER A 104 -17.78 -3.40 -21.03
CA SER A 104 -17.82 -3.35 -22.48
C SER A 104 -16.80 -4.26 -23.17
N GLY A 105 -17.29 -5.04 -24.13
CA GLY A 105 -16.49 -5.79 -25.10
C GLY A 105 -15.55 -4.88 -25.90
N PRO A 106 -14.62 -5.49 -26.65
CA PRO A 106 -13.53 -4.78 -27.29
C PRO A 106 -14.06 -3.77 -28.31
N VAL A 107 -13.45 -2.58 -28.30
CA VAL A 107 -13.41 -1.68 -29.45
C VAL A 107 -12.45 -2.23 -30.51
#